data_AF-A0A1H7S1Q6-F1
#
_entry.id   AF-A0A1H7S1Q6-F1
#
_cell.length_a   1.000
_cell.length_b   1.000
_cell.length_c   1.000
_cell.angle_alpha   90.00
_cell.angle_beta   90.00
_cell.angle_gamma   90.00
#
_symmetry.space_group_name_H-M   'P 1'
#
loop_
_entity.id
_entity.type
_entity.pdbx_description
1 polymer ?
#
loop_
_entity_poly.entity_id
_entity_poly.type
_entity_poly.pdbx_seq_one_letter_code
_entity_poly.pdbx_strand_id
1 'polypeptide(L)'
;MIETPNLDYIKDLAAGSEEFEQKVIGIIKKEFPEEKKEFLKNYNAKAYIEAAKDVHKLKHKIGMFGFDAQYKVTVAFEEDLKKDDTSLYPKFMLILESIEDFLKVI
;
A
#
# COMPACT_ATOMS: atom_id res chain seq x y z
N MET A 1 -17.75 -0.51 -1.34
CA MET A 1 -17.23 -0.04 -0.04
C MET A 1 -15.75 -0.29 -0.04
N ILE A 2 -14.96 0.64 0.52
CA ILE A 2 -13.55 0.40 0.82
C ILE A 2 -13.57 -0.31 2.18
N GLU A 3 -13.06 -1.53 2.24
CA GLU A 3 -12.76 -2.23 3.51
C GLU A 3 -11.92 -1.31 4.41
N THR A 4 -11.95 -1.52 5.72
CA THR A 4 -11.18 -0.73 6.69
C THR A 4 -9.89 -1.48 7.05
N PRO A 5 -8.73 -0.81 7.05
CA PRO A 5 -7.47 -1.48 7.33
C PRO A 5 -7.45 -1.98 8.77
N ASN A 6 -6.85 -3.15 8.99
CA ASN A 6 -6.69 -3.76 10.31
C ASN A 6 -5.27 -4.29 10.52
N LEU A 7 -4.95 -4.66 11.76
CA LEU A 7 -3.63 -5.19 12.13
C LEU A 7 -3.67 -6.71 12.34
N ASP A 8 -4.75 -7.39 11.96
CA ASP A 8 -4.96 -8.80 12.33
C ASP A 8 -3.84 -9.68 11.78
N TYR A 9 -3.43 -9.45 10.52
CA TYR A 9 -2.28 -10.12 9.91
C TYR A 9 -0.96 -9.84 10.66
N ILE A 10 -0.75 -8.59 11.10
CA ILE A 10 0.46 -8.21 11.83
C ILE A 10 0.48 -8.84 13.22
N LYS A 11 -0.67 -8.92 13.88
CA LYS A 11 -0.83 -9.57 15.19
C LYS A 11 -0.60 -11.07 15.11
N ASP A 12 -1.14 -11.72 14.07
CA ASP A 12 -0.90 -13.12 13.79
C ASP A 12 0.59 -13.38 13.52
N LEU A 13 1.24 -12.52 12.72
CA LEU A 13 2.67 -12.59 12.46
C LEU A 13 3.51 -12.39 13.72
N ALA A 14 3.09 -11.50 14.61
CA ALA A 14 3.76 -11.22 15.87
C ALA A 14 3.58 -12.34 16.92
N ALA A 15 2.65 -13.27 16.70
CA ALA A 15 2.37 -14.39 17.60
C ALA A 15 2.22 -13.99 19.09
N GLY A 16 1.60 -12.83 19.34
CA GLY A 16 1.38 -12.28 20.68
C GLY A 16 2.54 -11.43 21.23
N SER A 17 3.60 -11.16 20.46
CA SER A 17 4.68 -10.26 20.85
C SER A 17 4.36 -8.80 20.49
N GLU A 18 4.01 -7.99 21.51
CA GLU A 18 3.74 -6.55 21.32
C GLU A 18 4.97 -5.79 20.80
N GLU A 19 6.17 -6.16 21.25
CA GLU A 19 7.43 -5.55 20.79
C GLU A 19 7.64 -5.75 19.29
N PHE A 20 7.30 -6.95 18.78
CA PHE A 20 7.41 -7.26 17.36
C PHE A 20 6.35 -6.53 16.54
N GLU A 21 5.10 -6.48 17.02
CA GLU A 21 4.01 -5.72 16.40
C GLU A 21 4.41 -4.25 16.23
N GLN A 22 4.87 -3.60 17.30
CA GLN A 22 5.28 -2.19 17.27
C GLN A 22 6.46 -1.95 16.33
N LYS A 23 7.41 -2.88 16.26
CA LYS A 23 8.54 -2.79 15.35
C LYS A 23 8.09 -2.84 13.89
N VAL A 24 7.20 -3.77 13.54
CA VAL A 24 6.64 -3.89 12.18
C VAL A 24 5.87 -2.63 11.81
N ILE A 25 4.97 -2.16 12.68
CA ILE A 25 4.20 -0.93 12.47
C ILE A 25 5.14 0.26 12.29
N GLY A 26 6.17 0.39 13.13
CA GLY A 26 7.15 1.48 13.03
C GLY A 26 7.91 1.49 11.70
N ILE A 27 8.30 0.32 11.19
CA ILE A 27 8.93 0.20 9.87
C ILE A 27 7.95 0.63 8.77
N ILE A 28 6.70 0.16 8.81
CA ILE A 28 5.70 0.51 7.80
C ILE A 28 5.40 2.03 7.82
N LYS A 29 5.24 2.64 9.01
CA LYS A 29 5.03 4.09 9.16
C LYS A 29 6.15 4.91 8.56
N LYS A 30 7.38 4.41 8.60
CA LYS A 30 8.55 5.08 8.02
C LYS A 30 8.62 4.90 6.51
N GLU A 31 8.48 3.67 6.02
CA GLU A 31 8.72 3.34 4.61
C GLU A 31 7.53 3.71 3.70
N PHE A 32 6.29 3.54 4.18
CA PHE A 32 5.09 3.75 3.36
C PHE A 32 4.99 5.17 2.77
N PRO A 33 5.22 6.26 3.53
CA PRO A 33 5.23 7.61 2.96
C PRO A 33 6.32 7.84 1.92
N GLU A 34 7.50 7.22 2.11
CA GLU A 34 8.62 7.33 1.17
C GLU A 34 8.31 6.60 -0.15
N GLU A 35 7.76 5.39 -0.08
CA GLU A 35 7.31 4.62 -1.25
C GLU A 35 6.15 5.31 -2.00
N LYS A 36 5.17 5.87 -1.27
CA LYS A 36 4.09 6.67 -1.87
C LYS A 36 4.67 7.87 -2.63
N LYS A 37 5.67 8.55 -2.07
CA LYS A 37 6.33 9.68 -2.71
C LYS A 37 7.11 9.25 -3.95
N GLU A 38 7.81 8.12 -3.90
CA GLU A 38 8.52 7.54 -5.04
C GLU A 38 7.54 7.20 -6.18
N PHE A 39 6.44 6.52 -5.86
CA PHE A 39 5.35 6.24 -6.79
C PHE A 39 4.82 7.51 -7.46
N LEU A 40 4.44 8.53 -6.67
CA LEU A 40 3.91 9.78 -7.20
C LEU A 40 4.93 10.49 -8.10
N LYS A 41 6.21 10.46 -7.75
CA LYS A 41 7.28 11.03 -8.57
C LYS A 41 7.37 10.32 -9.93
N ASN A 42 7.42 8.99 -9.93
CA ASN A 42 7.53 8.19 -11.15
C ASN A 42 6.27 8.28 -12.02
N TYR A 43 5.09 8.26 -11.40
CA TYR A 43 3.80 8.45 -12.06
C TYR A 43 3.71 9.84 -12.73
N ASN A 44 4.05 10.92 -12.03
CA ASN A 44 4.04 12.27 -12.58
C ASN A 44 5.09 12.47 -13.69
N ALA A 45 6.19 11.72 -13.64
CA ALA A 45 7.19 11.68 -14.72
C ALA A 45 6.76 10.81 -15.92
N LYS A 46 5.56 10.19 -15.88
CA LYS A 46 5.07 9.20 -16.85
C LYS A 46 6.00 7.98 -17.00
N ALA A 47 6.84 7.71 -15.99
CA ALA A 47 7.70 6.54 -15.93
C ALA A 47 6.88 5.35 -15.41
N TYR A 48 5.90 4.90 -16.18
CA TYR A 48 4.88 3.95 -15.69
C TYR A 48 5.44 2.56 -15.33
N ILE A 49 6.53 2.12 -15.98
CA ILE A 49 7.24 0.90 -15.60
C ILE A 49 7.86 1.01 -14.20
N GLU A 50 8.44 2.16 -13.87
CA GLU A 50 8.99 2.39 -12.53
C GLU A 50 7.86 2.58 -11.51
N ALA A 51 6.81 3.32 -11.87
CA ALA A 51 5.62 3.45 -11.04
C ALA A 51 4.98 2.09 -10.72
N ALA A 52 4.95 1.15 -11.68
CA ALA A 52 4.45 -0.21 -11.44
C ALA A 52 5.34 -0.98 -10.45
N LYS A 53 6.66 -0.79 -10.47
CA LYS A 53 7.56 -1.37 -9.44
C LYS A 53 7.27 -0.78 -8.06
N ASP A 54 6.96 0.51 -7.97
CA ASP A 54 6.58 1.13 -6.71
C ASP A 54 5.24 0.60 -6.20
N VAL A 55 4.25 0.42 -7.09
CA VAL A 55 2.97 -0.24 -6.77
C VAL A 55 3.21 -1.67 -6.26
N HIS A 56 4.15 -2.41 -6.85
CA HIS A 56 4.50 -3.75 -6.37
C HIS A 56 5.04 -3.75 -4.93
N LYS A 57 5.87 -2.77 -4.56
CA LYS A 57 6.36 -2.61 -3.17
C LYS A 57 5.20 -2.27 -2.23
N LEU A 58 4.40 -1.27 -2.59
CA LEU A 58 3.23 -0.84 -1.81
C LEU A 58 2.22 -1.97 -1.62
N LYS A 59 2.03 -2.82 -2.64
CA LYS A 59 1.14 -3.99 -2.62
C LYS A 59 1.45 -4.94 -1.46
N HIS A 60 2.73 -5.21 -1.18
CA HIS A 60 3.12 -6.10 -0.08
C HIS A 60 2.65 -5.55 1.26
N LYS A 61 2.78 -4.23 1.47
CA LYS A 61 2.32 -3.56 2.69
C LYS A 61 0.79 -3.48 2.75
N ILE A 62 0.13 -3.18 1.63
CA ILE A 62 -1.34 -3.17 1.51
C ILE A 62 -1.91 -4.53 1.93
N GLY A 63 -1.29 -5.63 1.50
CA GLY A 63 -1.70 -6.98 1.88
C GLY A 63 -1.61 -7.26 3.39
N MET A 64 -0.75 -6.56 4.12
CA MET A 64 -0.61 -6.71 5.57
C MET A 64 -1.74 -6.04 6.37
N PHE A 65 -2.58 -5.21 5.74
CA PHE A 65 -3.65 -4.47 6.40
C PHE A 65 -5.06 -5.09 6.22
N GLY A 66 -5.15 -6.36 5.78
CA GLY A 66 -6.43 -7.06 5.65
C GLY A 66 -7.32 -6.51 4.53
N PHE A 67 -6.71 -6.09 3.44
CA PHE A 67 -7.31 -5.36 2.32
C PHE A 67 -7.52 -6.26 1.10
N ASP A 68 -8.29 -7.33 1.22
CA ASP A 68 -8.41 -8.34 0.15
C ASP A 68 -8.98 -7.78 -1.17
N ALA A 69 -9.99 -6.91 -1.10
CA ALA A 69 -10.56 -6.28 -2.29
C ALA A 69 -9.61 -5.22 -2.89
N GLN A 70 -8.99 -4.40 -2.05
CA GLN A 70 -8.06 -3.34 -2.43
C GLN A 70 -6.73 -3.91 -2.95
N TYR A 71 -6.32 -5.07 -2.43
CA TYR A 71 -5.16 -5.81 -2.91
C TYR A 71 -5.36 -6.20 -4.37
N LYS A 72 -6.56 -6.70 -4.74
CA LYS A 72 -6.89 -7.00 -6.15
C LYS A 72 -6.85 -5.75 -7.03
N VAL A 73 -7.37 -4.62 -6.55
CA VAL A 73 -7.29 -3.34 -7.27
C VAL A 73 -5.83 -2.91 -7.45
N THR A 74 -4.99 -3.11 -6.44
CA THR A 74 -3.55 -2.80 -6.50
C THR A 74 -2.82 -3.67 -7.50
N VAL A 75 -3.11 -4.98 -7.53
CA VAL A 75 -2.57 -5.92 -8.52
C VAL A 75 -2.99 -5.52 -9.94
N ALA A 76 -4.27 -5.17 -10.13
CA ALA A 76 -4.76 -4.73 -11.43
C ALA A 76 -4.07 -3.43 -11.87
N PHE A 77 -3.93 -2.46 -10.96
CA PHE A 77 -3.28 -1.19 -11.27
C PHE A 77 -1.78 -1.36 -11.60
N GLU A 78 -1.08 -2.28 -10.94
CA GLU A 78 0.30 -2.65 -11.28
C GLU A 78 0.42 -3.11 -12.75
N GLU A 79 -0.50 -3.97 -13.19
CA GLU A 79 -0.52 -4.51 -14.55
C GLU A 79 -0.99 -3.47 -15.59
N ASP A 80 -1.92 -2.61 -15.21
CA ASP A 80 -2.43 -1.52 -16.07
C ASP A 80 -1.35 -0.47 -16.33
N LEU A 81 -0.56 -0.10 -15.30
CA LEU A 81 0.58 0.81 -15.47
C LEU A 81 1.62 0.26 -16.46
N LYS A 82 1.85 -1.06 -16.48
CA LYS A 82 2.77 -1.69 -17.46
C LYS A 82 2.28 -1.56 -18.91
N LYS A 83 0.99 -1.24 -19.11
CA LYS A 83 0.33 -1.02 -20.41
C LYS A 83 0.01 0.46 -20.64
N ASP A 84 0.59 1.36 -19.84
CA ASP A 84 0.32 2.79 -19.84
C ASP A 84 -1.15 3.15 -19.52
N ASP A 85 -1.92 2.23 -18.93
CA ASP A 85 -3.29 2.45 -18.49
C ASP A 85 -3.31 3.00 -17.05
N THR A 86 -3.94 4.15 -16.88
CA THR A 86 -4.02 4.90 -15.62
C THR A 86 -5.44 4.96 -15.07
N SER A 87 -6.38 4.22 -15.65
CA SER A 87 -7.81 4.25 -15.32
C SER A 87 -8.10 3.93 -13.85
N LEU A 88 -7.25 3.11 -13.22
CA LEU A 88 -7.40 2.73 -11.80
C LEU A 88 -6.69 3.68 -10.82
N TYR A 89 -5.96 4.70 -11.30
CA TYR A 89 -5.23 5.65 -10.44
C TYR A 89 -6.11 6.26 -9.33
N PRO A 90 -7.34 6.76 -9.61
CA PRO A 90 -8.18 7.32 -8.55
C PRO A 90 -8.52 6.31 -7.45
N LYS A 91 -8.78 5.05 -7.83
CA LYS A 91 -9.07 3.98 -6.87
C LYS A 91 -7.84 3.62 -6.05
N PHE A 92 -6.67 3.54 -6.70
CA PHE A 92 -5.41 3.27 -6.02
C PHE A 92 -5.06 4.36 -5.01
N MET A 93 -5.26 5.63 -5.36
CA MET A 93 -5.02 6.74 -4.45
C MET A 93 -5.90 6.68 -3.20
N LEU A 94 -7.19 6.31 -3.34
CA LEU A 94 -8.07 6.13 -2.18
C LEU A 94 -7.59 5.00 -1.24
N ILE A 95 -6.98 3.94 -1.79
CA ILE A 95 -6.38 2.87 -0.99
C ILE A 95 -5.19 3.42 -0.20
N LEU A 96 -4.30 4.18 -0.86
CA LEU A 96 -3.14 4.77 -0.20
C LEU A 96 -3.52 5.78 0.88
N GLU A 97 -4.52 6.61 0.62
CA GLU A 97 -5.05 7.56 1.60
C GLU A 97 -5.67 6.84 2.81
N SER A 98 -6.44 5.78 2.58
CA SER A 98 -7.03 5.00 3.68
C SER A 98 -5.97 4.36 4.59
N ILE A 99 -4.85 3.89 4.03
CA ILE A 99 -3.75 3.35 4.84
C ILE A 99 -3.02 4.47 5.56
N GLU A 100 -2.73 5.56 4.88
CA GLU A 100 -2.05 6.72 5.47
C GLU A 100 -2.83 7.29 6.65
N ASP A 101 -4.16 7.41 6.54
CA ASP A 101 -5.01 7.86 7.62
C ASP A 101 -5.08 6.86 8.77
N PHE A 102 -5.11 5.57 8.48
CA PHE A 102 -5.03 4.53 9.51
C PHE A 102 -3.71 4.58 10.28
N LEU A 103 -2.58 4.73 9.57
CA LEU A 103 -1.25 4.84 10.17
C LEU A 103 -1.08 6.09 11.05
N LYS A 104 -1.86 7.16 10.85
CA LYS A 104 -1.86 8.36 11.71
C LYS A 104 -2.63 8.15 13.01
N VAL A 105 -3.62 7.26 13.02
CA VAL A 105 -4.50 7.01 14.17
C VAL A 105 -3.89 6.01 15.15
N ILE A 106 -3.15 5.02 14.63
CA ILE A 106 -2.42 4.04 15.43
C ILE A 106 -1.02 4.50 15.79
#